data_AF-A0A1G2HJR0-F1
#
_entry.id   AF-A0A1G2HJR0-F1
#
_cell.length_a   1.000
_cell.length_b   1.000
_cell.length_c   1.000
_cell.angle_alpha   90.00
_cell.angle_beta   90.00
_cell.angle_gamma   90.00
#
_symmetry.space_group_name_H-M   'P 1'
#
loop_
_entity.id
_entity.type
_entity.pdbx_description
1 polymer ?
#
loop_
_entity_poly.entity_id
_entity_poly.type
_entity_poly.pdbx_seq_one_letter_code
_entity_poly.pdbx_strand_id
1 'polypeptide(L)'
;MTGAYNLIALKHKRPSQPKGPLGFIFIYGNFMKTILFIDGRNFLDKISFIRRDIDFSVYNFIGLIDKVLSGIKIDRKIFYFGKLSEHPETIKKSKELIEKQRLLKTNLQKQGFEVIIAGRVRGHMEKCIKGHETLTFREKGVDVKIAIDMITLACDKELKTAIIGSSDSDLQPAIKEL
;
A
#
# COMPACT_ATOMS: atom_id res chain seq x y z
N MET A 1 15.05 -23.83 4.30
CA MET A 1 16.03 -23.95 3.19
C MET A 1 15.55 -23.15 1.98
N THR A 2 16.53 -22.59 1.24
CA THR A 2 16.52 -21.88 -0.06
C THR A 2 15.72 -20.55 -0.17
N GLY A 3 16.27 -19.42 -0.61
CA GLY A 3 17.60 -19.13 -1.17
C GLY A 3 17.86 -17.61 -1.29
N ALA A 4 19.13 -17.23 -1.38
CA ALA A 4 19.62 -15.87 -1.66
C ALA A 4 20.35 -15.90 -3.02
N TYR A 5 20.11 -14.91 -3.89
CA TYR A 5 20.75 -14.83 -5.21
C TYR A 5 21.36 -13.44 -5.43
N ASN A 6 22.69 -13.41 -5.56
CA ASN A 6 23.47 -12.23 -5.96
C ASN A 6 24.20 -12.55 -7.29
N LEU A 7 24.28 -11.54 -8.16
CA LEU A 7 24.84 -11.59 -9.51
C LEU A 7 26.33 -11.19 -9.46
N ILE A 8 27.26 -12.09 -9.77
CA ILE A 8 28.67 -11.73 -10.06
C ILE A 8 29.04 -12.35 -11.41
N ALA A 9 29.37 -11.50 -12.39
CA ALA A 9 29.87 -11.92 -13.69
C ALA A 9 31.40 -11.93 -13.67
N LEU A 10 32.00 -13.13 -13.59
CA LEU A 10 33.38 -13.36 -14.01
C LEU A 10 33.37 -14.49 -15.05
N LYS A 11 33.66 -14.15 -16.31
CA LYS A 11 34.10 -15.17 -17.28
C LYS A 11 35.37 -14.74 -17.98
N HIS A 12 36.47 -15.35 -17.54
CA HIS A 12 37.63 -15.66 -18.36
C HIS A 12 37.20 -16.31 -19.67
N LYS A 13 37.74 -15.80 -20.79
CA LYS A 13 37.63 -16.39 -22.12
C LYS A 13 38.32 -17.76 -22.15
N ARG A 14 37.65 -18.76 -22.73
CA ARG A 14 38.32 -19.88 -23.42
C ARG A 14 37.84 -19.91 -24.88
N PRO A 15 38.76 -20.06 -25.86
CA PRO A 15 38.42 -20.01 -27.28
C PRO A 15 37.94 -21.37 -27.78
N SER A 16 37.17 -21.36 -28.87
CA SER A 16 36.64 -22.50 -29.64
C SER A 16 35.33 -23.15 -29.15
N GLN A 17 34.21 -22.43 -29.31
CA GLN A 17 32.91 -23.05 -29.64
C GLN A 17 32.09 -22.12 -30.57
N PRO A 18 31.24 -22.67 -31.45
CA PRO A 18 30.59 -21.93 -32.54
C PRO A 18 29.54 -20.92 -32.03
N LYS A 19 29.39 -19.82 -32.79
CA LYS A 19 28.43 -18.73 -32.52
C LYS A 19 26.98 -19.20 -32.77
N GLY A 20 26.34 -19.77 -31.76
CA GLY A 20 24.88 -19.91 -31.68
C GLY A 20 24.21 -18.61 -31.17
N PRO A 21 22.89 -18.44 -31.35
CA PRO A 21 22.18 -17.22 -30.95
C PRO A 21 22.34 -16.99 -29.44
N LEU A 22 22.49 -15.73 -29.01
CA LEU A 22 22.70 -15.35 -27.61
C LEU A 22 21.69 -16.10 -26.72
N GLY A 23 22.17 -17.12 -26.00
CA GLY A 23 21.39 -17.81 -24.99
C GLY A 23 21.17 -16.86 -23.83
N PHE A 24 19.94 -16.33 -23.71
CA PHE A 24 19.51 -15.65 -22.49
C PHE A 24 19.44 -16.69 -21.38
N ILE A 25 20.37 -16.62 -20.43
CA ILE A 25 20.35 -17.43 -19.21
C ILE A 25 19.46 -16.68 -18.21
N PHE A 26 18.25 -17.19 -17.98
CA PHE A 26 17.36 -16.69 -16.93
C PHE A 26 17.80 -17.26 -15.58
N ILE A 27 18.31 -16.40 -14.70
CA ILE A 27 18.54 -16.76 -13.30
C ILE A 27 17.30 -16.30 -12.52
N TYR A 28 16.45 -17.25 -12.13
CA TYR A 28 15.31 -17.01 -11.24
C TYR A 28 15.83 -16.96 -9.80
N GLY A 29 16.09 -15.76 -9.30
CA GLY A 29 16.26 -15.51 -7.88
C GLY A 29 15.01 -14.85 -7.30
N ASN A 30 14.45 -15.42 -6.23
CA ASN A 30 13.35 -14.76 -5.51
C ASN A 30 13.93 -13.53 -4.81
N PHE A 31 13.82 -12.36 -5.43
CA PHE A 31 14.24 -11.10 -4.82
C PHE A 31 13.18 -10.71 -3.80
N MET A 32 13.41 -11.07 -2.54
CA MET A 32 12.62 -10.56 -1.41
C MET A 32 12.68 -9.03 -1.44
N LYS A 33 11.51 -8.38 -1.37
CA LYS A 33 11.32 -6.95 -1.59
C LYS A 33 11.17 -6.18 -0.28
N THR A 34 11.59 -4.92 -0.27
CA THR A 34 11.14 -3.95 0.73
C THR A 34 9.81 -3.36 0.25
N ILE A 35 8.74 -3.59 1.01
CA ILE A 35 7.38 -3.19 0.64
C ILE A 35 6.84 -2.20 1.65
N LEU A 36 6.34 -1.07 1.15
CA LEU A 36 5.66 -0.05 1.94
C LEU A 36 4.15 -0.26 1.86
N PHE A 37 3.52 -0.53 3.00
CA PHE A 37 2.09 -0.70 3.18
C PHE A 37 1.52 0.54 3.86
N ILE A 38 0.59 1.25 3.20
CA ILE A 38 0.01 2.50 3.71
C ILE A 38 -1.49 2.33 3.89
N ASP A 39 -1.97 2.54 5.11
CA ASP A 39 -3.40 2.71 5.37
C ASP A 39 -3.81 4.10 4.89
N GLY A 40 -4.52 4.16 3.77
CA GLY A 40 -4.86 5.41 3.12
C GLY A 40 -5.74 6.31 3.98
N ARG A 41 -6.69 5.76 4.75
CA ARG A 41 -7.56 6.58 5.59
C ARG A 41 -6.78 7.18 6.76
N ASN A 42 -6.06 6.33 7.49
CA ASN A 42 -5.28 6.77 8.63
C ASN A 42 -4.20 7.78 8.23
N PHE A 43 -3.47 7.49 7.15
CA PHE A 43 -2.39 8.32 6.65
C PHE A 43 -2.88 9.71 6.21
N LEU A 44 -3.96 9.78 5.43
CA LEU A 44 -4.52 11.06 4.97
C LEU A 44 -5.11 11.87 6.12
N ASP A 45 -5.81 11.22 7.06
CA ASP A 45 -6.36 11.92 8.24
C ASP A 45 -5.24 12.56 9.07
N LYS A 46 -4.09 11.89 9.23
CA LYS A 46 -2.92 12.46 9.92
C LYS A 46 -2.32 13.64 9.18
N ILE A 47 -2.21 13.59 7.86
CA ILE A 47 -1.74 14.75 7.06
C ILE A 47 -2.73 15.91 7.21
N SER A 48 -4.03 15.64 7.12
CA SER A 48 -5.11 16.62 7.24
C SER A 48 -5.12 17.31 8.61
N PHE A 49 -4.77 16.55 9.66
CA PHE A 49 -4.66 17.06 11.02
C PHE A 49 -3.55 18.11 11.16
N ILE A 50 -2.42 17.88 10.50
CA ILE A 50 -1.27 18.80 10.50
C ILE A 50 -1.51 19.97 9.54
N ARG A 51 -2.13 19.72 8.39
CA ARG A 51 -2.40 20.72 7.33
C ARG A 51 -3.79 20.52 6.73
N ARG A 52 -4.70 21.46 7.04
CA ARG A 52 -6.13 21.38 6.70
C ARG A 52 -6.47 21.79 5.27
N ASP A 53 -5.54 22.41 4.56
CA ASP A 53 -5.70 23.06 3.25
C ASP A 53 -5.18 22.23 2.08
N ILE A 54 -4.92 20.93 2.28
CA ILE A 54 -4.32 20.07 1.26
C ILE A 54 -5.40 19.44 0.38
N ASP A 55 -5.26 19.64 -0.94
CA ASP A 55 -5.94 18.79 -1.92
C ASP A 55 -5.13 17.54 -2.23
N PHE A 56 -5.55 16.41 -1.67
CA PHE A 56 -4.91 15.11 -1.90
C PHE A 56 -5.01 14.62 -3.35
N SER A 57 -5.92 15.16 -4.16
CA SER A 57 -6.07 14.81 -5.57
C SER A 57 -4.86 15.24 -6.41
N VAL A 58 -4.09 16.22 -5.94
CA VAL A 58 -2.89 16.74 -6.62
C VAL A 58 -1.64 16.71 -5.74
N TYR A 59 -1.76 16.24 -4.50
CA TYR A 59 -0.65 16.21 -3.55
C TYR A 59 0.48 15.28 -4.00
N ASN A 60 1.73 15.71 -3.77
CA ASN A 60 2.93 14.95 -4.07
C ASN A 60 3.28 13.97 -2.94
N PHE A 61 2.66 12.79 -2.96
CA PHE A 61 2.91 11.72 -1.99
C PHE A 61 4.30 11.12 -2.16
N ILE A 62 4.78 10.96 -3.40
CA ILE A 62 6.10 10.37 -3.65
C ILE A 62 7.20 11.22 -3.02
N GLY A 63 7.13 12.54 -3.17
CA GLY A 63 8.09 13.47 -2.55
C GLY A 63 8.04 13.46 -1.02
N LEU A 64 6.86 13.28 -0.42
CA LEU A 64 6.74 13.10 1.03
C LEU A 64 7.42 11.81 1.48
N ILE A 65 7.10 10.69 0.84
CA ILE A 65 7.65 9.37 1.19
C ILE A 65 9.17 9.33 0.99
N ASP A 66 9.66 9.81 -0.14
CA ASP A 66 11.10 9.80 -0.44
C ASP A 66 11.89 10.72 0.51
N LYS A 67 11.26 11.79 1.03
CA LYS A 67 11.85 12.63 2.07
C LYS A 67 11.90 11.93 3.43
N VAL A 68 10.80 11.30 3.84
CA VAL A 68 10.68 10.66 5.17
C VAL A 68 11.50 9.37 5.24
N LEU A 69 11.51 8.59 4.17
CA LEU A 69 12.21 7.31 4.07
C LEU A 69 13.49 7.42 3.23
N SER A 70 14.13 8.59 3.28
CA SER A 70 15.37 8.84 2.54
C SER A 70 16.45 7.83 2.93
N GLY A 71 17.14 7.29 1.93
CA GLY A 71 18.16 6.25 2.11
C GLY A 71 17.61 4.82 2.20
N ILE A 72 16.29 4.63 2.24
CA ILE A 72 15.67 3.30 2.20
C ILE A 72 15.24 2.99 0.77
N LYS A 73 15.78 1.90 0.18
CA LYS A 73 15.31 1.40 -1.11
C LYS A 73 13.99 0.66 -0.93
N ILE A 74 12.92 1.20 -1.50
CA ILE A 74 11.57 0.63 -1.47
C ILE A 74 11.25 0.09 -2.87
N ASP A 75 11.02 -1.21 -2.99
CA ASP A 75 10.77 -1.87 -4.27
C ASP A 75 9.29 -1.83 -4.66
N ARG A 76 8.38 -1.71 -3.68
CA ARG A 76 6.93 -1.69 -3.90
C ARG A 76 6.24 -0.78 -2.88
N LYS A 77 5.28 0.04 -3.33
CA LYS A 77 4.56 1.02 -2.50
C LYS A 77 3.06 0.84 -2.71
N ILE A 78 2.32 0.51 -1.66
CA ILE A 78 0.92 0.10 -1.74
C ILE A 78 0.08 0.97 -0.80
N PHE A 79 -0.93 1.64 -1.36
CA PHE A 79 -2.00 2.32 -0.61
C PHE A 79 -3.22 1.43 -0.54
N TYR A 80 -3.81 1.34 0.65
CA TYR A 80 -5.05 0.63 0.91
C TYR A 80 -6.17 1.61 1.21
N PHE A 81 -7.33 1.43 0.57
CA PHE A 81 -8.52 2.25 0.81
C PHE A 81 -9.77 1.40 0.96
N GLY A 82 -10.67 1.87 1.83
CA GLY A 82 -12.02 1.35 1.95
C GLY A 82 -12.82 1.51 0.67
N LYS A 83 -13.57 0.46 0.29
CA LYS A 83 -14.57 0.56 -0.77
C LYS A 83 -15.70 1.50 -0.35
N LEU A 84 -15.83 2.63 -1.05
CA LEU A 84 -16.98 3.53 -0.95
C LEU A 84 -18.15 2.98 -1.79
N SER A 85 -19.35 3.03 -1.22
CA SER A 85 -20.61 2.71 -1.91
C SER A 85 -21.57 3.89 -1.81
N GLU A 86 -22.43 4.04 -2.81
CA GLU A 86 -23.52 5.01 -2.74
C GLU A 86 -24.45 4.69 -1.57
N HIS A 87 -24.84 5.73 -0.82
CA HIS A 87 -25.80 5.59 0.26
C HIS A 87 -27.11 6.30 -0.12
N PRO A 88 -28.27 5.61 -0.05
CA PRO A 88 -29.56 6.16 -0.49
C PRO A 88 -29.94 7.48 0.18
N GLU A 89 -29.54 7.66 1.44
CA GLU A 89 -29.86 8.85 2.23
C GLU A 89 -28.89 10.03 1.98
N THR A 90 -27.73 9.78 1.35
CA THR A 90 -26.69 10.80 1.13
C THR A 90 -26.09 10.72 -0.28
N ILE A 91 -26.93 10.50 -1.30
CA ILE A 91 -26.52 10.23 -2.69
C ILE A 91 -25.52 11.28 -3.21
N LYS A 92 -25.79 12.57 -3.02
CA LYS A 92 -24.92 13.66 -3.50
C LYS A 92 -23.53 13.60 -2.86
N LYS A 93 -23.48 13.48 -1.53
CA LYS A 93 -22.23 13.41 -0.77
C LYS A 93 -21.44 12.13 -1.07
N SER A 94 -22.12 10.98 -1.24
CA SER A 94 -21.45 9.74 -1.59
C SER A 94 -20.83 9.81 -3.00
N LYS A 95 -21.52 10.41 -3.97
CA LYS A 95 -20.98 10.62 -5.33
C LYS A 95 -19.75 11.51 -5.32
N GLU A 96 -19.78 12.63 -4.59
CA GLU A 96 -18.62 13.52 -4.45
C GLU A 96 -17.42 12.80 -3.80
N LEU A 97 -17.64 11.98 -2.77
CA LEU A 97 -16.58 11.20 -2.14
C LEU A 97 -15.99 10.13 -3.06
N ILE A 98 -16.84 9.45 -3.85
CA ILE A 98 -16.40 8.46 -4.84
C ILE A 98 -15.53 9.14 -5.91
N GLU A 99 -15.94 10.29 -6.43
CA GLU A 99 -15.14 11.02 -7.42
C GLU A 99 -13.81 11.50 -6.83
N LYS A 100 -13.80 12.03 -5.59
CA LYS A 100 -12.56 12.38 -4.90
C LYS A 100 -11.62 11.17 -4.73
N GLN A 101 -12.16 10.02 -4.32
CA GLN A 101 -11.37 8.78 -4.20
C GLN A 101 -10.82 8.33 -5.56
N ARG A 102 -11.60 8.49 -6.64
CA ARG A 102 -11.16 8.17 -8.01
C ARG A 102 -10.00 9.06 -8.45
N LEU A 103 -10.11 10.38 -8.25
CA LEU A 103 -9.06 11.35 -8.58
C LEU A 103 -7.78 11.08 -7.78
N LEU A 104 -7.92 10.87 -6.46
CA LEU A 104 -6.82 10.48 -5.58
C LEU A 104 -6.13 9.20 -6.05
N LYS A 105 -6.91 8.14 -6.36
CA LYS A 105 -6.37 6.88 -6.89
C LYS A 105 -5.57 7.12 -8.17
N THR A 106 -6.13 7.88 -9.11
CA THR A 106 -5.42 8.22 -10.36
C THR A 106 -4.11 8.96 -10.08
N ASN A 107 -4.10 9.92 -9.16
CA ASN A 107 -2.89 10.64 -8.78
C ASN A 107 -1.83 9.72 -8.15
N LEU A 108 -2.22 8.87 -7.21
CA LEU A 108 -1.34 7.89 -6.58
C LEU A 108 -0.72 6.92 -7.60
N GLN A 109 -1.54 6.39 -8.51
CA GLN A 109 -1.06 5.49 -9.57
C GLN A 109 -0.08 6.18 -10.51
N LYS A 110 -0.33 7.45 -10.88
CA LYS A 110 0.61 8.27 -11.67
C LYS A 110 1.95 8.47 -10.97
N GLN A 111 1.96 8.50 -9.65
CA GLN A 111 3.16 8.62 -8.83
C GLN A 111 3.85 7.27 -8.54
N GLY A 112 3.38 6.18 -9.16
CA GLY A 112 4.00 4.85 -9.03
C GLY A 112 3.54 4.04 -7.82
N PHE A 113 2.46 4.46 -7.15
CA PHE A 113 1.85 3.68 -6.08
C PHE A 113 0.86 2.66 -6.63
N GLU A 114 0.87 1.46 -6.05
CA GLU A 114 -0.22 0.52 -6.17
C GLU A 114 -1.37 0.95 -5.26
N VAL A 115 -2.61 0.81 -5.73
CA VAL A 115 -3.79 1.19 -4.95
C VAL A 115 -4.74 0.01 -4.87
N ILE A 116 -4.88 -0.54 -3.67
CA ILE A 116 -5.78 -1.64 -3.35
C ILE A 116 -7.04 -1.07 -2.69
N ILE A 117 -8.20 -1.36 -3.28
CA ILE A 117 -9.49 -1.05 -2.67
C ILE A 117 -9.98 -2.32 -1.99
N ALA A 118 -10.07 -2.30 -0.66
CA ALA A 118 -10.46 -3.44 0.15
C ALA A 118 -11.46 -3.01 1.24
N GLY A 119 -11.98 -3.99 1.98
CA GLY A 119 -12.99 -3.74 3.00
C GLY A 119 -14.31 -3.19 2.44
N ARG A 120 -15.17 -2.72 3.35
CA ARG A 120 -16.39 -1.99 3.02
C ARG A 120 -16.57 -0.84 3.99
N VAL A 121 -17.00 0.31 3.49
CA VAL A 121 -17.50 1.38 4.36
C VAL A 121 -18.93 1.03 4.74
N ARG A 122 -19.20 0.88 6.05
CA ARG A 122 -20.55 0.63 6.57
C ARG A 122 -20.93 1.77 7.50
N GLY A 123 -22.17 2.24 7.39
CA GLY A 123 -22.77 3.13 8.37
C GLY A 123 -22.90 2.42 9.71
N HIS A 124 -22.41 3.06 10.77
CA HIS A 124 -22.61 2.67 12.16
C HIS A 124 -23.38 3.80 12.86
N MET A 125 -24.42 3.43 13.60
CA MET A 125 -25.13 4.37 14.45
C MET A 125 -24.33 4.51 15.74
N GLU A 126 -23.67 5.65 15.92
CA GLU A 126 -22.98 5.96 17.15
C GLU A 126 -23.84 6.89 18.00
N LYS A 127 -24.02 6.54 19.26
CA LYS A 127 -24.60 7.44 20.24
C LYS A 127 -23.52 8.43 20.65
N CYS A 128 -23.72 9.70 20.31
CA CYS A 128 -22.93 10.78 20.88
C CYS A 128 -23.12 10.80 22.41
N ILE A 129 -22.14 11.38 23.12
CA ILE A 129 -22.14 11.54 24.59
C ILE A 129 -23.41 12.27 25.10
N LYS A 130 -24.07 13.05 24.22
CA LYS A 130 -25.34 13.75 24.49
C LYS A 130 -26.61 12.94 24.21
N GLY A 131 -26.52 11.65 23.88
CA GLY A 131 -27.66 10.77 23.61
C GLY A 131 -28.24 10.82 22.18
N HIS A 132 -27.67 11.63 21.28
CA HIS A 132 -28.08 11.69 19.87
C HIS A 132 -27.43 10.57 19.07
N GLU A 133 -28.22 9.86 18.26
CA GLU A 133 -27.71 8.88 17.31
C GLU A 133 -27.21 9.59 16.05
N THR A 134 -25.92 9.47 15.76
CA THR A 134 -25.30 9.99 14.54
C THR A 134 -24.85 8.83 13.66
N LEU A 135 -25.27 8.84 12.40
CA LEU A 135 -24.80 7.89 11.39
C LEU A 135 -23.34 8.22 11.04
N THR A 136 -22.43 7.38 11.50
CA THR A 136 -20.99 7.53 11.28
C THR A 136 -20.52 6.45 10.32
N PHE A 137 -19.94 6.84 9.19
CA PHE A 137 -19.42 5.87 8.23
C PHE A 137 -18.01 5.46 8.65
N ARG A 138 -17.85 4.21 9.10
CA ARG A 138 -16.54 3.63 9.41
C ARG A 138 -16.11 2.66 8.33
N GLU A 139 -14.83 2.73 8.00
CA GLU A 139 -14.15 1.73 7.18
C GLU A 139 -13.97 0.46 8.00
N LYS A 140 -14.32 -0.70 7.43
CA LYS A 140 -14.08 -2.00 8.05
C LYS A 140 -13.35 -2.93 7.07
N GLY A 141 -12.26 -3.53 7.52
CA GLY A 141 -11.57 -4.63 6.83
C GLY A 141 -10.42 -4.22 5.92
N VAL A 142 -9.92 -2.99 6.02
CA VAL A 142 -8.69 -2.58 5.33
C VAL A 142 -7.45 -2.97 6.14
N ASP A 143 -7.46 -2.70 7.44
CA ASP A 143 -6.62 -3.31 8.47
C ASP A 143 -6.41 -4.82 8.25
N VAL A 144 -7.51 -5.56 8.09
CA VAL A 144 -7.49 -7.01 7.84
C VAL A 144 -6.78 -7.34 6.52
N LYS A 145 -7.03 -6.58 5.46
CA LYS A 145 -6.40 -6.82 4.16
C LYS A 145 -4.90 -6.54 4.21
N ILE A 146 -4.47 -5.46 4.87
CA ILE A 146 -3.07 -5.14 5.07
C ILE A 146 -2.39 -6.30 5.82
N ALA A 147 -2.97 -6.74 6.95
CA ALA A 147 -2.45 -7.86 7.73
C ALA A 147 -2.28 -9.14 6.90
N ILE A 148 -3.33 -9.53 6.15
CA ILE A 148 -3.29 -10.72 5.29
C ILE A 148 -2.20 -10.58 4.22
N ASP A 149 -2.11 -9.44 3.54
CA ASP A 149 -1.12 -9.25 2.47
C ASP A 149 0.31 -9.31 3.02
N MET A 150 0.58 -8.69 4.17
CA MET A 150 1.91 -8.77 4.81
C MET A 150 2.30 -10.23 5.10
N ILE A 151 1.43 -10.98 5.77
CA ILE A 151 1.68 -12.37 6.15
C ILE A 151 1.82 -13.24 4.90
N THR A 152 0.94 -13.09 3.90
CA THR A 152 0.99 -13.86 2.66
C THR A 152 2.30 -13.62 1.93
N LEU A 153 2.72 -12.35 1.76
CA LEU A 153 3.97 -12.01 1.10
C LEU A 153 5.21 -12.50 1.88
N ALA A 154 5.12 -12.58 3.21
CA ALA A 154 6.17 -13.18 4.04
C ALA A 154 6.25 -14.69 3.84
N CYS A 155 5.11 -15.39 3.88
CA CYS A 155 5.03 -16.84 3.64
C CYS A 155 5.54 -17.22 2.24
N ASP A 156 5.22 -16.41 1.23
CA ASP A 156 5.66 -16.62 -0.15
C ASP A 156 7.14 -16.24 -0.39
N LYS A 157 7.85 -15.80 0.66
CA LYS A 157 9.24 -15.30 0.60
C LYS A 157 9.41 -14.16 -0.42
N GLU A 158 8.40 -13.31 -0.56
CA GLU A 158 8.44 -12.12 -1.40
C GLU A 158 8.72 -10.84 -0.60
N LEU A 159 8.51 -10.88 0.72
CA LEU A 159 8.71 -9.76 1.64
C LEU A 159 10.00 -9.93 2.45
N LYS A 160 10.95 -9.00 2.27
CA LYS A 160 12.15 -8.87 3.11
C LYS A 160 11.92 -7.93 4.28
N THR A 161 11.23 -6.83 4.01
CA THR A 161 11.07 -5.73 4.96
C THR A 161 9.72 -5.09 4.71
N ALA A 162 8.85 -5.11 5.72
CA ALA A 162 7.61 -4.36 5.74
C ALA A 162 7.87 -2.98 6.35
N ILE A 163 7.48 -1.92 5.64
CA ILE A 163 7.37 -0.58 6.18
C ILE A 163 5.89 -0.26 6.27
N ILE A 164 5.42 0.18 7.43
CA ILE A 164 3.99 0.38 7.68
C ILE A 164 3.73 1.86 7.93
N GLY A 165 2.91 2.46 7.07
CA GLY A 165 2.39 3.82 7.19
C GLY A 165 0.98 3.82 7.76
N SER A 166 0.81 3.38 9.00
CA SER A 166 -0.45 3.43 9.74
C SER A 166 -0.19 3.70 11.22
N SER A 167 -1.12 4.37 11.88
CA SER A 167 -1.12 4.54 13.34
C SER A 167 -2.11 3.60 14.04
N ASP A 168 -2.67 2.60 13.35
CA ASP A 168 -3.64 1.67 13.91
C ASP A 168 -2.94 0.55 14.69
N SER A 169 -3.36 0.36 15.95
CA SER A 169 -2.86 -0.72 16.81
C SER A 169 -3.34 -2.10 16.37
N ASP A 170 -4.40 -2.18 15.57
CA ASP A 170 -5.00 -3.44 15.16
C ASP A 170 -4.08 -4.26 14.23
N LEU A 171 -3.03 -3.63 13.67
CA LEU A 171 -1.99 -4.32 12.88
C LEU A 171 -0.90 -4.99 13.74
N GLN A 172 -0.81 -4.69 15.04
CA GLN A 172 0.25 -5.25 15.92
C GLN A 172 0.31 -6.78 15.93
N PRO A 173 -0.81 -7.53 15.98
CA PRO A 173 -0.76 -8.99 15.92
C PRO A 173 -0.09 -9.49 14.63
N ALA A 174 -0.40 -8.89 13.48
CA ALA A 174 0.20 -9.29 12.21
C ALA A 174 1.70 -8.95 12.15
N ILE A 175 2.10 -7.82 12.71
CA ILE A 175 3.52 -7.42 12.81
C ILE A 175 4.32 -8.42 13.64
N LYS A 176 3.73 -8.96 14.71
CA LYS A 176 4.38 -9.94 15.59
C LYS A 176 4.64 -11.30 14.91
N GLU A 177 3.83 -11.65 13.91
CA GLU A 177 3.93 -12.92 13.17
C GLU A 177 4.91 -12.86 11.99
N LEU A 178 5.42 -11.67 11.62
CA LEU A 178 6.46 -11.49 10.59
C LEU A 178 7.86 -11.83 11.12
#